data_AF-A0A075WXV9-F1
#
_entry.id   AF-A0A075WXV9-F1
#
_cell.length_a   1.000
_cell.length_b   1.000
_cell.length_c   1.000
_cell.angle_alpha   90.00
_cell.angle_beta   90.00
_cell.angle_gamma   90.00
#
_symmetry.space_group_name_H-M   'P 1'
#
loop_
_entity.id
_entity.type
_entity.pdbx_description
1 polymer ?
#
loop_
_entity_poly.entity_id
_entity_poly.type
_entity_poly.pdbx_seq_one_letter_code
_entity_poly.pdbx_strand_id
1 'polypeptide(L)'
;MVYFIRARTYHKYAQDLFKDLHLYKQKPEEFRKKAQEIFQTGLKALWSLSQITPPDTPPSFQEIWQKAVEAVDPEDQEVLLTTKKVIFSEEQDLEKVYQSLKDFLAILQKALKPIL
;
A
#
# COMPACT_ATOMS: atom_id res chain seq x y z
N MET A 1 -15.91 -17.00 -6.90
CA MET A 1 -15.45 -15.60 -6.75
C MET A 1 -15.08 -15.23 -5.31
N VAL A 2 -14.55 -16.15 -4.48
CA VAL A 2 -14.21 -15.88 -3.06
C VAL A 2 -12.72 -15.53 -2.87
N TYR A 3 -11.88 -15.84 -3.86
CA TYR A 3 -10.41 -15.78 -3.74
C TYR A 3 -9.83 -14.36 -3.57
N PHE A 4 -10.54 -13.32 -4.00
CA PHE A 4 -10.00 -11.94 -4.02
C PHE A 4 -10.64 -10.98 -3.03
N ILE A 5 -11.52 -11.46 -2.13
CA ILE A 5 -12.21 -10.61 -1.15
C ILE A 5 -11.19 -9.85 -0.29
N ARG A 6 -10.10 -10.50 0.13
CA ARG A 6 -9.04 -9.88 0.95
C ARG A 6 -8.36 -8.72 0.23
N ALA A 7 -7.99 -8.91 -1.03
CA ALA A 7 -7.35 -7.88 -1.84
C ALA A 7 -8.25 -6.64 -1.95
N ARG A 8 -9.54 -6.83 -2.26
CA ARG A 8 -10.53 -5.74 -2.33
C ARG A 8 -10.72 -5.04 -0.99
N THR A 9 -10.81 -5.80 0.10
CA THR A 9 -10.99 -5.24 1.45
C THR A 9 -9.79 -4.41 1.88
N TYR A 10 -8.56 -4.92 1.71
CA TYR A 10 -7.36 -4.16 2.03
C TYR A 10 -7.22 -2.91 1.17
N HIS A 11 -7.53 -3.01 -0.13
CA HIS A 11 -7.52 -1.86 -1.01
C HIS A 11 -8.50 -0.77 -0.57
N LYS A 12 -9.76 -1.14 -0.30
CA LYS A 12 -10.76 -0.22 0.22
C LYS A 12 -10.31 0.41 1.54
N TYR A 13 -9.76 -0.39 2.46
CA TYR A 13 -9.27 0.11 3.73
C TYR A 13 -8.11 1.10 3.56
N ALA A 14 -7.16 0.83 2.65
CA ALA A 14 -6.09 1.76 2.33
C ALA A 14 -6.62 3.09 1.73
N GLN A 15 -7.64 3.01 0.87
CA GLN A 15 -8.30 4.21 0.31
C GLN A 15 -9.00 5.03 1.39
N ASP A 16 -9.73 4.38 2.29
CA ASP A 16 -10.44 5.07 3.37
C ASP A 16 -9.46 5.72 4.35
N LEU A 17 -8.39 5.03 4.74
CA LEU A 17 -7.31 5.61 5.55
C LEU A 17 -6.64 6.81 4.86
N PHE A 18 -6.45 6.75 3.54
CA PHE A 18 -5.85 7.86 2.78
C PHE A 18 -6.77 9.07 2.70
N LYS A 19 -8.09 8.87 2.58
CA LYS A 19 -9.06 9.97 2.66
C LYS A 19 -8.93 10.71 3.98
N ASP A 20 -8.73 9.99 5.08
CA ASP A 20 -8.61 10.60 6.42
C ASP A 20 -7.23 11.18 6.72
N LEU A 21 -6.21 10.89 5.88
CA LEU A 21 -4.83 11.33 6.10
C LEU A 21 -4.67 12.85 6.24
N HIS A 22 -5.51 13.63 5.55
CA HIS A 22 -5.48 15.11 5.62
C HIS A 22 -5.76 15.66 7.02
N LEU A 23 -6.50 14.92 7.86
CA LEU A 23 -6.83 15.30 9.23
C LEU A 23 -5.58 15.36 10.13
N TYR A 24 -4.51 14.66 9.75
CA TYR A 24 -3.28 14.56 10.51
C TYR A 24 -2.18 15.53 10.06
N LYS A 25 -2.43 16.40 9.05
CA LYS A 25 -1.40 17.31 8.50
C LYS A 25 -0.74 18.22 9.55
N GLN A 26 -1.47 18.59 10.62
CA GLN A 26 -0.95 19.44 11.70
C GLN A 26 -0.07 18.68 12.72
N LYS A 27 -0.02 17.34 12.62
CA LYS A 27 0.72 16.46 13.53
C LYS A 27 1.65 15.55 12.74
N PRO A 28 2.88 16.00 12.44
CA PRO A 28 3.79 15.28 11.55
C PRO A 28 4.06 13.83 11.96
N GLU A 29 4.19 13.54 13.26
CA GLU A 29 4.44 12.16 13.71
C GLU A 29 3.24 11.23 13.50
N GLU A 30 2.02 11.70 13.80
CA GLU A 30 0.80 10.93 13.56
C GLU A 30 0.58 10.71 12.06
N PHE A 31 0.82 11.76 11.25
CA PHE A 31 0.75 11.67 9.79
C PHE A 31 1.70 10.59 9.25
N ARG A 32 2.94 10.55 9.73
CA ARG A 32 3.95 9.56 9.32
C ARG A 32 3.52 8.14 9.67
N LYS A 33 3.03 7.91 10.89
CA LYS A 33 2.52 6.59 11.30
C LYS A 33 1.35 6.15 10.42
N LYS A 34 0.43 7.07 10.11
CA LYS A 34 -0.71 6.80 9.22
C LYS A 34 -0.29 6.55 7.78
N ALA A 35 0.70 7.28 7.27
CA ALA A 35 1.26 7.05 5.95
C ALA A 35 1.88 5.64 5.84
N GLN A 36 2.62 5.21 6.85
CA GLN A 36 3.18 3.85 6.92
C GLN A 36 2.07 2.79 6.98
N GLU A 37 1.02 3.02 7.77
CA GLU A 37 -0.14 2.13 7.86
C GLU A 37 -0.86 1.98 6.51
N ILE A 38 -1.10 3.08 5.80
CA ILE A 38 -1.71 3.08 4.46
C ILE A 38 -0.86 2.25 3.49
N PHE A 39 0.44 2.49 3.47
CA PHE A 39 1.36 1.80 2.58
C PHE A 39 1.41 0.29 2.85
N GLN A 40 1.56 -0.11 4.11
CA GLN A 40 1.56 -1.52 4.50
C GLN A 40 0.23 -2.22 4.19
N THR A 41 -0.90 -1.51 4.38
CA THR A 41 -2.22 -2.03 4.04
C THR A 41 -2.36 -2.22 2.53
N GLY A 42 -1.90 -1.26 1.73
CA GLY A 42 -1.87 -1.38 0.28
C GLY A 42 -1.01 -2.54 -0.20
N LEU A 43 0.17 -2.76 0.39
CA LEU A 43 1.02 -3.91 0.07
C LEU A 43 0.33 -5.24 0.39
N LYS A 44 -0.43 -5.33 1.49
CA LYS A 44 -1.25 -6.51 1.79
C LYS A 44 -2.31 -6.76 0.72
N ALA A 45 -2.85 -5.71 0.09
CA ALA A 45 -3.80 -5.86 -1.01
C ALA A 45 -3.14 -6.55 -2.22
N LEU A 46 -1.95 -6.10 -2.63
CA LEU A 46 -1.17 -6.72 -3.71
C LEU A 46 -0.73 -8.14 -3.36
N TRP A 47 -0.17 -8.35 -2.17
CA TRP A 47 0.23 -9.67 -1.70
C TRP A 47 -0.95 -10.65 -1.72
N SER A 48 -2.16 -10.20 -1.34
CA SER A 48 -3.37 -11.03 -1.35
C SER A 48 -3.76 -11.52 -2.75
N LEU A 49 -3.28 -10.90 -3.84
CA LEU A 49 -3.48 -11.43 -5.20
C LEU A 49 -2.74 -12.75 -5.42
N SER A 50 -1.59 -12.92 -4.77
CA SER A 50 -0.77 -14.14 -4.84
C SER A 50 -1.24 -15.25 -3.91
N GLN A 51 -2.22 -14.98 -3.04
CA GLN A 51 -2.66 -15.90 -1.99
C GLN A 51 -4.06 -16.41 -2.28
N ILE A 52 -4.13 -17.63 -2.83
CA ILE A 52 -5.38 -18.34 -3.07
C ILE A 52 -5.91 -18.93 -1.75
N THR A 53 -5.02 -19.27 -0.83
CA THR A 53 -5.31 -19.81 0.51
C THR A 53 -4.74 -18.92 1.61
N PRO A 54 -5.32 -18.92 2.82
CA PRO A 54 -4.69 -18.29 3.97
C PRO A 54 -3.33 -18.94 4.24
N PRO A 55 -2.27 -18.18 4.52
CA PRO A 55 -1.02 -18.76 4.97
C PRO A 55 -1.18 -19.29 6.41
N ASP A 56 -0.48 -20.38 6.72
CA ASP A 56 -0.48 -20.99 8.05
C ASP A 56 0.22 -20.11 9.09
N THR A 57 1.17 -19.28 8.65
CA THR A 57 1.89 -18.32 9.47
C THR A 57 1.69 -16.89 8.96
N PRO A 58 1.71 -15.87 9.85
CA PRO A 58 1.70 -14.49 9.42
C PRO A 58 2.95 -14.19 8.57
N PRO A 59 2.80 -13.66 7.35
CA PRO A 59 3.94 -13.35 6.50
C PRO A 59 4.74 -12.18 7.09
N SER A 60 6.06 -12.25 6.92
CA SER A 60 6.96 -11.15 7.21
C SER A 60 6.74 -9.99 6.24
N PHE A 61 7.15 -8.78 6.64
CA PHE A 61 7.10 -7.63 5.75
C PHE A 61 7.90 -7.83 4.45
N GLN A 62 9.02 -8.55 4.52
CA GLN A 62 9.86 -8.82 3.36
C GLN A 62 9.16 -9.73 2.34
N GLU A 63 8.44 -10.75 2.80
CA GLU A 63 7.65 -11.63 1.93
C GLU A 63 6.49 -10.89 1.28
N ILE A 64 5.76 -10.08 2.06
CA ILE A 64 4.70 -9.21 1.51
C ILE A 64 5.29 -8.30 0.44
N TRP A 65 6.43 -7.67 0.72
CA TRP A 65 7.10 -6.75 -0.19
C TRP A 65 7.47 -7.42 -1.52
N GLN A 66 8.17 -8.57 -1.48
CA GLN A 66 8.58 -9.28 -2.68
C GLN A 66 7.40 -9.64 -3.56
N LYS A 67 6.35 -10.23 -2.97
CA LYS A 67 5.15 -10.63 -3.72
C LYS A 67 4.34 -9.45 -4.22
N ALA A 68 4.30 -8.34 -3.49
CA ALA A 68 3.65 -7.13 -3.95
C ALA A 68 4.36 -6.51 -5.17
N VAL A 69 5.69 -6.54 -5.20
CA VAL A 69 6.49 -6.08 -6.35
C VAL A 69 6.32 -7.00 -7.55
N GLU A 70 6.23 -8.32 -7.35
CA GLU A 70 5.94 -9.29 -8.42
C GLU A 70 4.52 -9.13 -9.01
N ALA A 71 3.58 -8.55 -8.25
CA ALA A 71 2.18 -8.42 -8.64
C ALA A 71 1.87 -7.16 -9.48
N VAL A 72 2.86 -6.30 -9.72
CA VAL A 72 2.72 -5.06 -10.49
C VAL A 72 3.62 -5.07 -11.73
N ASP A 73 3.27 -4.24 -12.71
CA ASP A 73 4.07 -4.11 -13.93
C ASP A 73 5.47 -3.55 -13.61
N PRO A 74 6.52 -3.90 -14.39
CA PRO A 74 7.89 -3.43 -14.15
C PRO A 74 8.03 -1.90 -14.05
N GLU A 75 7.26 -1.18 -14.86
CA GLU A 75 7.17 0.29 -14.86
C GLU A 75 6.65 0.87 -13.54
N ASP A 76 5.79 0.14 -12.83
CA ASP A 76 5.19 0.56 -11.56
C ASP A 76 6.06 0.19 -10.34
N GLN A 77 7.01 -0.75 -10.49
CA GLN A 77 7.89 -1.19 -9.40
C GLN A 77 8.78 -0.05 -8.87
N GLU A 78 9.24 0.83 -9.75
CA GLU A 78 10.05 1.99 -9.36
C GLU A 78 9.26 2.97 -8.48
N VAL A 79 7.97 3.14 -8.75
CA VAL A 79 7.08 3.99 -7.95
C VAL A 79 6.84 3.38 -6.57
N LEU A 80 6.66 2.05 -6.48
CA LEU A 80 6.57 1.36 -5.18
C LEU A 80 7.84 1.57 -4.34
N LEU A 81 9.02 1.39 -4.96
CA LEU A 81 10.32 1.58 -4.31
C LEU A 81 10.51 3.02 -3.84
N THR A 82 10.16 3.98 -4.69
CA THR A 82 10.25 5.41 -4.37
C THR A 82 9.32 5.77 -3.22
N THR A 83 8.09 5.29 -3.27
CA THR A 83 7.09 5.51 -2.21
C THR A 83 7.57 4.94 -0.88
N LYS A 84 8.11 3.71 -0.87
CA LYS A 84 8.73 3.11 0.32
C LYS A 84 9.85 4.01 0.87
N LYS A 85 10.78 4.46 0.03
CA LYS A 85 11.87 5.33 0.47
C LYS A 85 11.37 6.62 1.09
N VAL A 86 10.35 7.26 0.49
CA VAL A 86 9.76 8.51 1.01
C VAL A 86 9.05 8.29 2.35
N ILE A 87 8.24 7.23 2.47
CA ILE A 87 7.42 6.95 3.67
C ILE A 87 8.26 6.47 4.88
N PHE A 88 9.43 5.89 4.64
CA PHE A 88 10.32 5.38 5.69
C PHE A 88 11.59 6.23 5.87
N SER A 89 11.70 7.39 5.22
CA SER A 89 12.83 8.33 5.44
C SER A 89 12.71 9.06 6.78
N GLU A 90 13.81 9.56 7.33
CA GLU A 90 13.78 10.35 8.58
C GLU A 90 13.31 11.80 8.34
N GLU A 91 13.72 12.40 7.22
CA GLU A 91 13.29 13.71 6.76
C GLU A 91 12.18 13.56 5.72
N GLN A 92 10.94 13.75 6.16
CA GLN A 92 9.76 13.62 5.31
C GLN A 92 9.04 14.95 5.15
N ASP A 93 9.04 15.44 3.91
CA ASP A 93 8.08 16.44 3.46
C ASP A 93 6.69 15.78 3.36
N LEU A 94 5.73 16.28 4.14
CA LEU A 94 4.38 15.74 4.24
C LEU A 94 3.66 15.75 2.88
N GLU A 95 3.92 16.77 2.05
CA GLU A 95 3.28 16.87 0.74
C GLU A 95 3.88 15.84 -0.23
N LYS A 96 5.19 15.62 -0.16
CA LYS A 96 5.86 14.55 -0.92
C LYS A 96 5.36 13.16 -0.50
N VAL A 97 5.16 12.92 0.79
CA VAL A 97 4.58 11.67 1.31
C VAL A 97 3.15 11.49 0.79
N TYR A 98 2.33 12.54 0.86
CA TYR A 98 0.95 12.51 0.38
C TYR A 98 0.88 12.17 -1.11
N GLN A 99 1.69 12.84 -1.94
CA GLN A 99 1.73 12.60 -3.37
C GLN A 99 2.23 11.19 -3.69
N SER A 100 3.28 10.72 -3.02
CA SER A 100 3.80 9.34 -3.22
C SER A 100 2.74 8.28 -2.87
N LEU A 101 1.98 8.49 -1.79
CA LEU A 101 0.86 7.61 -1.43
C LEU A 101 -0.25 7.63 -2.47
N LYS A 102 -0.57 8.80 -3.02
CA LYS A 102 -1.57 8.93 -4.07
C LYS A 102 -1.18 8.13 -5.32
N ASP A 103 0.07 8.24 -5.74
CA ASP A 103 0.61 7.52 -6.90
C ASP A 103 0.62 6.00 -6.64
N PHE A 104 1.03 5.59 -5.44
CA PHE A 104 0.95 4.20 -5.01
C PHE A 104 -0.48 3.63 -5.03
N LEU A 105 -1.47 4.37 -4.51
CA LEU A 105 -2.87 3.94 -4.56
C LEU A 105 -3.42 3.83 -5.99
N ALA A 106 -2.94 4.67 -6.91
CA ALA A 106 -3.30 4.55 -8.32
C ALA A 106 -2.75 3.25 -8.94
N ILE A 107 -1.54 2.84 -8.56
CA ILE A 107 -0.97 1.54 -8.97
C ILE A 107 -1.77 0.38 -8.38
N LEU A 108 -2.16 0.45 -7.11
CA LEU A 108 -3.06 -0.56 -6.52
C LEU A 108 -4.35 -0.67 -7.33
N GLN A 109 -4.98 0.45 -7.65
CA GLN A 109 -6.21 0.48 -8.43
C GLN A 109 -6.01 -0.12 -9.83
N LYS A 110 -4.86 0.14 -10.48
CA LYS A 110 -4.49 -0.46 -11.78
C LYS A 110 -4.33 -1.98 -11.65
N ALA A 111 -3.52 -2.45 -10.71
CA ALA A 111 -3.22 -3.86 -10.51
C ALA A 111 -4.45 -4.69 -10.09
N LEU A 112 -5.34 -4.08 -9.28
CA LEU A 112 -6.55 -4.73 -8.78
C LEU A 112 -7.75 -4.59 -9.74
N LYS A 113 -7.65 -3.82 -10.82
CA LYS A 113 -8.74 -3.59 -11.79
C LYS A 113 -9.44 -4.87 -12.26
N PRO A 114 -8.78 -6.01 -12.50
CA PRO A 114 -9.45 -7.25 -12.91
C PRO A 114 -10.42 -7.83 -11.88
N ILE A 115 -10.31 -7.42 -10.60
CA ILE A 115 -11.05 -8.00 -9.48
C ILE A 115 -11.88 -6.97 -8.68
N LEU A 116 -11.83 -5.68 -9.05
CA LEU A 116 -12.59 -4.61 -8.41
C LEU A 116 -13.99 -4.50 -9.00
#